data_AF-A0A969A6K8-F1
#
_entry.id   AF-A0A969A6K8-F1
#
_cell.length_a   1.000
_cell.length_b   1.000
_cell.length_c   1.000
_cell.angle_alpha   90.00
_cell.angle_beta   90.00
_cell.angle_gamma   90.00
#
_symmetry.space_group_name_H-M   'P 1'
#
loop_
_entity.id
_entity.type
_entity.pdbx_description
1 polymer ?
#
loop_
_entity_poly.entity_id
_entity_poly.type
_entity_poly.pdbx_seq_one_letter_code
_entity_poly.pdbx_strand_id
1 'polypeptide(L)' 'MAEVLHKPQFQILTHPKTGVKIGRIYFPALFLADYHESITQWLQRQDILFCEA' A
#
# COMPACT_ATOMS: atom_id res chain seq x y z
N MET A 1 18.99 11.02 -9.26
CA MET A 1 18.99 10.52 -7.87
C MET A 1 17.53 10.36 -7.48
N ALA A 2 17.01 9.14 -7.49
CA ALA A 2 15.58 8.91 -7.29
C ALA A 2 15.24 9.07 -5.81
N GLU A 3 14.51 10.13 -5.46
CA GLU A 3 13.95 10.42 -4.12
C GLU A 3 12.87 9.41 -3.69
N VAL A 4 13.05 8.12 -4.01
CA VAL A 4 12.02 7.06 -3.95
C VAL A 4 11.99 6.33 -2.59
N LEU A 5 12.79 6.76 -1.62
CA LEU A 5 13.03 5.98 -0.39
C LEU A 5 12.58 6.62 0.94
N HIS A 6 11.88 7.75 0.93
CA HIS A 6 11.41 8.34 2.21
C HIS A 6 10.07 7.80 2.73
N LYS A 7 9.26 7.19 1.87
CA LYS A 7 7.92 6.68 2.25
C LYS A 7 7.85 5.15 2.11
N PRO A 8 7.07 4.48 2.98
CA PRO A 8 6.91 3.04 2.91
C PRO A 8 6.31 2.63 1.54
N GLN A 9 7.04 1.79 0.81
CA GLN A 9 6.64 1.24 -0.50
C GLN A 9 5.69 0.04 -0.37
N PHE A 10 5.03 -0.07 0.79
CA PHE A 10 4.22 -1.22 1.13
C PHE A 10 3.11 -0.86 2.09
N GLN A 11 2.00 -1.58 2.00
CA GLN A 11 0.93 -1.54 2.98
C GLN A 11 0.77 -2.92 3.61
N ILE A 12 0.69 -2.95 4.94
CA ILE A 12 0.34 -4.17 5.67
C ILE A 12 -1.17 -4.21 5.76
N LEU A 13 -1.74 -5.29 5.24
CA LEU A 13 -3.15 -5.59 5.38
C LEU A 13 -3.36 -6.24 6.74
N THR A 14 -4.30 -5.69 7.49
CA THR A 14 -4.64 -6.20 8.82
C THR A 14 -6.10 -6.63 8.81
N HIS A 15 -6.39 -7.79 9.37
CA HIS A 15 -7.77 -8.27 9.48
C HIS A 15 -8.55 -7.33 10.42
N PRO A 16 -9.66 -6.73 9.97
CA PRO A 16 -10.34 -5.68 10.71
C PRO A 16 -10.92 -6.15 12.04
N LYS A 17 -11.24 -7.45 12.19
CA LYS A 17 -11.83 -8.00 13.42
C LYS A 17 -10.82 -8.59 14.40
N THR A 18 -9.66 -9.06 13.94
CA THR A 18 -8.70 -9.80 14.78
C THR A 18 -7.36 -9.10 14.93
N GLY A 19 -7.09 -8.05 14.14
CA GLY A 19 -5.80 -7.35 14.16
C GLY A 19 -4.64 -8.18 13.60
N VAL A 20 -4.91 -9.39 13.07
CA VAL A 20 -3.88 -10.27 12.50
C VAL A 20 -3.45 -9.71 11.15
N LYS A 21 -2.14 -9.69 10.89
CA LYS A 21 -1.59 -9.30 9.58
C LYS A 21 -1.97 -10.38 8.56
N ILE A 22 -2.81 -10.03 7.58
CA ILE A 22 -3.31 -10.96 6.55
C ILE A 22 -2.48 -10.91 5.28
N GLY A 23 -1.69 -9.85 5.08
CA GLY A 23 -0.87 -9.73 3.89
C GLY A 23 -0.05 -8.44 3.86
N ARG A 24 0.77 -8.33 2.81
CA ARG A 24 1.55 -7.14 2.53
C ARG A 24 1.55 -6.88 1.03
N ILE A 25 1.21 -5.67 0.65
CA ILE A 25 1.23 -5.22 -0.75
C ILE A 25 2.51 -4.44 -0.96
N TYR A 26 3.23 -4.75 -2.02
CA TYR A 26 4.46 -4.07 -2.39
C TYR A 26 4.27 -3.36 -3.72
N PHE A 27 4.81 -2.16 -3.83
CA PHE A 27 4.83 -1.40 -5.07
C PHE A 27 6.27 -1.29 -5.60
N PRO A 28 6.53 -1.67 -6.85
CA PRO A 28 7.83 -1.46 -7.48
C PRO A 28 8.21 0.03 -7.52
N ALA A 29 9.51 0.32 -7.40
CA ALA A 29 10.02 1.68 -7.40
C ALA A 29 9.63 2.50 -8.65
N LEU A 30 9.67 1.88 -9.84
CA LEU A 30 9.27 2.51 -11.10
C LEU A 30 7.76 2.82 -11.10
N PHE A 31 6.95 1.89 -10.61
CA PHE A 31 5.52 2.08 -10.49
C PHE A 31 5.17 3.20 -9.50
N LEU A 32 5.91 3.33 -8.41
CA LEU A 32 5.75 4.46 -7.49
C LEU A 32 6.16 5.79 -8.11
N ALA A 33 7.18 5.83 -8.98
CA ALA A 33 7.58 7.06 -9.65
C ALA A 33 6.46 7.58 -10.57
N ASP A 34 5.81 6.68 -11.31
CA ASP A 34 4.74 7.04 -12.26
C ASP A 34 3.40 7.32 -11.57
N TYR A 35 3.13 6.70 -10.41
CA TYR A 35 1.83 6.73 -9.73
C TYR A 35 1.88 7.24 -8.28
N HIS A 36 2.90 8.00 -7.91
CA HIS A 36 3.18 8.41 -6.52
C HIS A 36 1.96 9.01 -5.81
N GLU A 37 1.24 9.93 -6.46
CA GLU A 37 0.08 10.59 -5.85
C GLU A 37 -1.08 9.62 -5.61
N SER A 38 -1.43 8.84 -6.63
CA SER A 38 -2.50 7.85 -6.55
C SER A 38 -2.21 6.80 -5.48
N ILE A 39 -0.98 6.30 -5.41
CA ILE A 39 -0.58 5.34 -4.38
C ILE A 39 -0.55 5.97 -2.99
N THR A 40 -0.06 7.20 -2.85
CA THR A 40 -0.09 7.88 -1.54
C THR A 40 -1.52 8.08 -1.03
N GLN A 41 -2.45 8.50 -1.89
CA GLN A 41 -3.87 8.63 -1.54
C GLN A 41 -4.51 7.28 -1.22
N TRP A 42 -4.15 6.24 -1.97
CA TRP A 42 -4.64 4.89 -1.75
C TRP A 42 -4.14 4.31 -0.42
N LEU A 43 -2.85 4.51 -0.07
CA LEU A 43 -2.23 4.09 1.19
C LEU A 43 -2.87 4.76 2.43
N GLN A 44 -3.46 5.95 2.28
CA GLN A 44 -4.18 6.63 3.37
C GLN A 44 -5.52 5.97 3.71
N ARG A 45 -6.04 5.06 2.86
CA ARG A 45 -7.28 4.34 3.13
C ARG A 45 -7.02 3.28 4.21
N GLN A 46 -7.77 3.34 5.30
CA GLN A 46 -7.65 2.42 6.43
C GLN A 46 -8.23 1.03 6.12
N ASP A 47 -9.23 0.96 5.24
CA ASP A 47 -9.86 -0.30 4.83
C ASP A 47 -9.56 -0.61 3.36
N ILE A 48 -8.85 -1.71 3.14
CA ILE A 48 -8.70 -2.33 1.82
C ILE A 48 -9.54 -3.59 1.84
N LEU A 49 -10.70 -3.51 1.18
CA LEU A 49 -11.60 -4.65 1.00
C LEU A 49 -11.25 -5.33 -0.32
N PHE A 50 -10.77 -6.56 -0.23
CA PHE A 50 -10.72 -7.47 -1.38
C PHE A 50 -12.07 -8.16 -1.45
N CYS A 51 -12.98 -7.66 -2.29
CA CYS A 51 -14.16 -8.42 -2.65
C CYS A 51 -13.73 -9.53 -3.61
N GLU A 52 -13.65 -10.77 -3.13
CA GLU A 52 -13.58 -11.95 -3.99
C GLU A 52 -14.98 -12.15 -4.60
N ALA A 53 -15.05 -12.16 -5.93
CA ALA A 53 -16.30 -12.35 -6.68
C ALA A 53 -16.54 -13.83 -6.97
#